data_AF-A0A843BL30-F1
#
_entry.id   AF-A0A843BL30-F1
#
_cell.length_a   1.000
_cell.length_b   1.000
_cell.length_c   1.000
_cell.angle_alpha   90.00
_cell.angle_beta   90.00
_cell.angle_gamma   90.00
#
_symmetry.space_group_name_H-M   'P 1'
#
loop_
_entity.id
_entity.type
_entity.pdbx_description
1 polymer ?
#
loop_
_entity_poly.entity_id
_entity_poly.type
_entity_poly.pdbx_seq_one_letter_code
_entity_poly.pdbx_strand_id
1 'polypeptide(L)'
;MPKEGFRSITVSEDVYDRFNNDYLKSKSDLAIRGVRSLSGYISYMLEERMREDEALSLHAPMMKKVSVDDGRVVLLDNTINRIAEVVVKDGELHCQLCEEDDCLHVGFAYALPEVNAILSAHITGEQA
;
A
#
# COMPACT_ATOMS: atom_id res chain seq x y z
N MET A 1 -27.05 6.01 19.53
CA MET A 1 -27.11 5.47 18.15
C MET A 1 -26.79 6.58 17.16
N PRO A 2 -26.07 6.30 16.06
CA PRO A 2 -25.80 7.30 15.03
C PRO A 2 -27.11 7.80 14.38
N LYS A 3 -27.09 9.03 13.86
CA LYS A 3 -28.22 9.62 13.12
C LYS A 3 -28.48 8.83 11.84
N GLU A 4 -29.67 8.97 11.27
CA GLU A 4 -29.99 8.41 9.97
C GLU A 4 -28.95 8.81 8.91
N GLY A 5 -28.55 7.87 8.06
CA GLY A 5 -27.44 8.03 7.10
C GLY A 5 -26.03 7.77 7.65
N PHE A 6 -25.85 7.69 8.98
CA PHE A 6 -24.55 7.42 9.59
C PHE A 6 -24.45 5.98 10.11
N ARG A 7 -23.23 5.47 10.18
CA ARG A 7 -22.90 4.14 10.71
C ARG A 7 -21.73 4.25 11.70
N SER A 8 -21.63 3.29 12.61
CA SER A 8 -20.54 3.21 13.58
C SER A 8 -19.64 2.04 13.23
N ILE A 9 -18.33 2.23 13.37
CA ILE A 9 -17.31 1.19 13.22
C ILE A 9 -16.55 1.04 14.53
N THR A 10 -16.10 -0.17 14.83
CA THR A 10 -15.27 -0.46 16.00
C THR A 10 -13.83 -0.66 15.55
N VAL A 11 -12.91 0.01 16.23
CA VAL A 11 -11.46 -0.11 16.03
C VAL A 11 -10.80 -0.36 17.39
N SER A 12 -9.57 -0.88 17.40
CA SER A 12 -8.80 -0.98 18.65
C SER A 12 -8.43 0.41 19.19
N GLU A 13 -8.18 0.49 20.49
CA GLU A 13 -7.75 1.72 21.16
C GLU A 13 -6.44 2.26 20.54
N ASP A 14 -5.46 1.40 20.29
CA ASP A 14 -4.20 1.79 19.63
C ASP A 14 -4.41 2.44 18.26
N VAL A 15 -5.35 1.91 17.46
CA VAL A 15 -5.67 2.47 16.14
C VAL A 15 -6.36 3.83 16.29
N TYR A 16 -7.29 3.95 17.25
CA TYR A 16 -7.94 5.22 17.57
C TYR A 16 -6.92 6.29 17.97
N ASP A 17 -6.01 5.95 18.88
CA ASP A 17 -5.00 6.88 19.38
C ASP A 17 -4.06 7.37 18.29
N ARG A 18 -3.65 6.48 17.38
CA ARG A 18 -2.85 6.86 16.21
C ARG A 18 -3.59 7.89 15.33
N PHE A 19 -4.83 7.60 14.94
CA PHE A 19 -5.63 8.55 14.15
C PHE A 19 -5.87 9.86 14.87
N ASN A 20 -6.13 9.82 16.17
CA ASN A 20 -6.36 11.02 16.97
C ASN A 20 -5.09 11.88 17.07
N ASN A 21 -3.94 11.27 17.31
CA ASN A 21 -2.66 11.97 17.35
C ASN A 21 -2.32 12.63 16.01
N ASP A 22 -2.55 11.93 14.90
CA ASP A 22 -2.27 12.47 13.57
C ASP A 22 -3.25 13.59 13.18
N TYR A 23 -4.52 13.46 13.56
CA TYR A 23 -5.52 14.53 13.43
C TYR A 23 -5.10 15.79 14.21
N LEU A 24 -4.65 15.64 15.47
CA LEU A 24 -4.26 16.77 16.31
C LEU A 24 -3.04 17.52 15.76
N LYS A 25 -2.05 16.79 15.20
CA LYS A 25 -0.86 17.38 14.57
C LYS A 25 -1.18 18.19 13.30
N SER A 26 -2.18 17.75 12.53
CA SER A 26 -2.52 18.32 11.22
C SER A 26 -3.80 19.18 11.22
N LYS A 27 -4.33 19.48 12.42
CA LYS A 27 -5.64 20.10 12.61
C LYS A 27 -5.84 21.43 11.89
N SER A 28 -4.81 22.29 11.86
CA SER A 28 -4.86 23.58 11.17
C SER A 28 -5.05 23.42 9.66
N ASP A 29 -4.32 22.49 9.07
CA ASP A 29 -4.30 22.26 7.62
C ASP A 29 -5.58 21.54 7.16
N LEU A 30 -6.06 20.61 7.98
CA LEU A 30 -7.33 19.93 7.80
C LEU A 30 -8.54 20.89 7.88
N ALA A 31 -8.47 21.90 8.76
CA ALA A 31 -9.52 22.91 8.87
C ALA A 31 -9.67 23.74 7.58
N ILE A 32 -8.57 24.02 6.87
CA ILE A 32 -8.58 24.67 5.55
C ILE A 32 -9.31 23.79 4.52
N ARG A 33 -9.21 22.47 4.65
CA ARG A 33 -9.92 21.47 3.82
C ARG A 33 -11.34 21.16 4.29
N GLY A 34 -11.86 21.92 5.27
CA GLY A 34 -13.22 21.75 5.80
C GLY A 34 -13.38 20.62 6.83
N VAL A 35 -12.31 19.92 7.19
CA VAL A 35 -12.31 18.83 8.17
C VAL A 35 -12.13 19.39 9.58
N ARG A 36 -13.16 19.25 10.43
CA ARG A 36 -13.21 19.88 11.78
C ARG A 36 -13.37 18.89 12.94
N SER A 37 -13.42 17.60 12.66
CA SER A 37 -13.58 16.56 13.66
C SER A 37 -12.77 15.32 13.31
N LEU A 38 -12.44 14.51 14.31
CA LEU A 38 -11.76 13.24 14.11
C LEU A 38 -12.55 12.31 13.18
N SER A 39 -13.87 12.21 13.37
CA SER A 39 -14.73 11.42 12.48
C SER A 39 -14.71 11.94 11.04
N GLY A 40 -14.67 13.26 10.85
CA GLY A 40 -14.52 13.87 9.53
C GLY A 40 -13.16 13.58 8.90
N TYR A 41 -12.08 13.59 9.70
CA TYR A 41 -10.74 13.24 9.24
C TYR A 41 -10.64 11.79 8.79
N ILE A 42 -11.15 10.86 9.61
CA ILE A 42 -11.18 9.43 9.26
C ILE A 42 -12.03 9.20 8.01
N SER A 43 -13.19 9.85 7.90
CA SER A 43 -14.05 9.73 6.71
C SER A 43 -13.34 10.25 5.46
N TYR A 44 -12.68 11.40 5.54
CA TYR A 44 -11.89 11.96 4.44
C TYR A 44 -10.78 11.00 4.00
N MET A 45 -10.01 10.46 4.95
CA MET A 45 -8.93 9.50 4.67
C MET A 45 -9.45 8.24 3.97
N LEU A 46 -10.58 7.70 4.44
CA LEU A 46 -11.22 6.53 3.82
C LEU A 46 -11.70 6.84 2.40
N GLU A 47 -12.35 7.99 2.18
CA GLU A 47 -12.83 8.41 0.86
C GLU A 47 -11.68 8.68 -0.12
N GLU A 48 -10.58 9.27 0.34
CA GLU A 48 -9.36 9.46 -0.46
C GLU A 48 -8.78 8.10 -0.89
N ARG A 49 -8.65 7.16 0.05
CA ARG A 49 -8.17 5.81 -0.23
C ARG A 49 -9.09 5.04 -1.18
N MET A 50 -10.40 5.20 -1.05
CA MET A 50 -11.39 4.62 -1.97
C MET A 50 -11.29 5.21 -3.38
N ARG A 51 -11.08 6.52 -3.51
CA ARG A 51 -10.87 7.16 -4.82
C ARG A 51 -9.58 6.69 -5.49
N GLU A 52 -8.51 6.51 -4.71
CA GLU A 52 -7.27 5.91 -5.20
C GLU A 52 -7.51 4.48 -5.70
N ASP A 53 -8.20 3.65 -4.92
CA ASP A 53 -8.56 2.28 -5.32
C ASP A 53 -9.48 2.25 -6.55
N GLU A 54 -10.44 3.16 -6.64
CA GLU A 54 -11.34 3.26 -7.79
C GLU A 54 -10.59 3.70 -9.05
N ALA A 55 -9.69 4.69 -8.96
CA ALA A 55 -8.83 5.08 -10.06
C ALA A 55 -7.92 3.93 -10.51
N LEU A 56 -7.34 3.18 -9.56
CA LEU A 56 -6.57 1.97 -9.85
C LEU A 56 -7.44 0.83 -10.43
N SER A 57 -8.73 0.78 -10.15
CA SER A 57 -9.64 -0.21 -10.73
C SER A 57 -10.07 0.17 -12.15
N LEU A 58 -10.47 1.43 -12.36
CA LEU A 58 -10.99 1.96 -13.62
C LEU A 58 -9.95 2.01 -14.73
N HIS A 59 -8.71 2.38 -14.40
CA HIS A 59 -7.67 2.57 -15.41
C HIS A 59 -6.95 1.29 -15.83
N ALA A 60 -7.37 0.12 -15.33
CA ALA A 60 -6.77 -1.18 -15.64
C ALA A 60 -5.23 -1.11 -15.63
N PRO A 61 -4.60 -0.96 -14.46
CA PRO A 61 -3.20 -0.62 -14.35
C PRO A 61 -2.36 -1.62 -15.13
N MET A 62 -1.36 -1.07 -15.83
CA MET A 62 -0.43 -1.83 -16.66
C MET A 62 0.17 -3.02 -15.89
N MET A 63 0.31 -2.88 -14.57
CA MET A 63 0.81 -3.92 -13.68
C MET A 63 -0.01 -3.99 -12.39
N LYS A 64 -0.28 -5.19 -11.89
CA LYS A 64 -0.99 -5.44 -10.63
C LYS A 64 -0.20 -6.43 -9.78
N LYS A 65 -0.10 -6.17 -8.48
CA LYS A 65 0.34 -7.18 -7.51
C LYS A 65 -0.73 -8.25 -7.36
N VAL A 66 -0.34 -9.52 -7.50
CA VAL A 66 -1.20 -10.69 -7.28
C VAL A 66 -0.97 -11.27 -5.90
N SER A 67 0.29 -11.56 -5.55
CA SER A 67 0.67 -12.05 -4.22
C SER A 67 2.12 -11.69 -3.87
N VAL A 68 2.47 -11.85 -2.59
CA VAL A 68 3.84 -11.76 -2.07
C VAL A 68 4.02 -12.91 -1.09
N ASP A 69 4.89 -13.85 -1.41
CA ASP A 69 5.09 -15.10 -0.68
C ASP A 69 6.59 -15.44 -0.61
N ASP A 70 7.16 -15.65 0.57
CA ASP A 70 8.53 -16.18 0.78
C ASP A 70 9.62 -15.57 -0.13
N GLY A 71 9.76 -14.25 -0.12
CA GLY A 71 10.75 -13.55 -0.98
C GLY A 71 10.39 -13.49 -2.46
N ARG A 72 9.18 -13.90 -2.86
CA ARG A 72 8.66 -13.83 -4.22
C ARG A 72 7.48 -12.87 -4.31
N VAL A 73 7.46 -12.08 -5.36
CA VAL A 73 6.40 -11.14 -5.71
C VAL A 73 5.81 -11.58 -7.03
N VAL A 74 4.51 -11.90 -7.04
CA VAL A 74 3.79 -12.27 -8.25
C VAL A 74 3.05 -11.06 -8.78
N LEU A 75 3.35 -10.68 -10.02
CA LEU A 75 2.76 -9.53 -10.70
C LEU A 75 1.98 -9.99 -11.94
N LEU A 76 0.82 -9.40 -12.17
CA LEU A 76 0.08 -9.48 -13.42
C LEU A 76 0.43 -8.25 -14.26
N ASP A 77 1.10 -8.47 -15.39
CA ASP A 77 1.38 -7.46 -16.40
C ASP A 77 0.28 -7.50 -17.48
N ASN A 78 -0.57 -6.48 -17.48
CA ASN A 78 -1.68 -6.34 -18.42
C ASN A 78 -1.23 -5.79 -19.79
N THR A 79 0.00 -5.27 -19.91
CA THR A 79 0.53 -4.73 -21.17
C THR A 79 0.94 -5.84 -22.13
N ILE A 80 1.50 -6.93 -21.59
CA ILE A 80 1.91 -8.13 -22.32
C ILE A 80 1.03 -9.34 -21.98
N ASN A 81 0.04 -9.18 -21.09
CA ASN A 81 -0.89 -10.20 -20.63
C ASN A 81 -0.17 -11.46 -20.09
N ARG A 82 0.76 -11.25 -19.16
CA ARG A 82 1.59 -12.30 -18.55
C ARG A 82 1.70 -12.13 -17.04
N ILE A 83 2.04 -13.23 -16.36
CA ILE A 83 2.47 -13.20 -14.97
C ILE A 83 3.99 -13.04 -14.96
N ALA A 84 4.50 -12.07 -14.21
CA ALA A 84 5.90 -11.91 -13.90
C ALA A 84 6.14 -12.29 -12.44
N GLU A 85 7.14 -13.13 -12.18
CA GLU A 85 7.61 -13.42 -10.84
C GLU A 85 8.91 -12.65 -10.59
N VAL A 86 8.93 -11.83 -9.54
CA VAL A 86 10.13 -11.14 -9.07
C VAL A 86 10.56 -11.79 -7.77
N VAL A 87 11.81 -12.25 -7.70
CA VAL A 87 12.36 -12.95 -6.54
C VAL A 87 13.45 -12.14 -5.87
N VAL A 88 13.55 -12.24 -4.55
CA VAL A 88 14.68 -11.73 -3.79
C VAL A 88 15.83 -12.72 -3.93
N LYS A 89 16.98 -12.24 -4.43
CA LYS A 89 18.21 -13.01 -4.57
C LYS A 89 19.38 -12.13 -4.13
N ASP A 90 20.19 -12.63 -3.20
CA ASP A 90 21.37 -11.91 -2.69
C ASP A 90 21.06 -10.49 -2.18
N GLY A 91 19.86 -10.28 -1.62
CA GLY A 91 19.41 -8.98 -1.11
C GLY A 91 18.87 -8.01 -2.18
N GLU A 92 18.80 -8.42 -3.45
CA GLU A 92 18.27 -7.63 -4.56
C GLU A 92 17.07 -8.33 -5.23
N LEU A 93 16.33 -7.60 -6.06
CA LEU A 93 15.18 -8.14 -6.80
C LEU A 93 15.58 -8.54 -8.23
N HIS A 94 15.20 -9.76 -8.62
CA HIS A 94 15.41 -10.29 -9.97
C HIS A 94 14.09 -10.74 -10.59
N CYS A 95 13.78 -10.29 -11.82
CA CYS A 95 12.58 -10.72 -12.54
C CYS A 95 12.84 -12.00 -13.34
N GLN A 96 12.07 -13.06 -13.05
CA GLN A 96 12.15 -14.34 -13.77
C GLN A 96 11.58 -14.27 -15.20
N LEU A 97 10.72 -13.30 -15.50
CA LEU A 97 10.13 -13.16 -16.83
C LEU A 97 11.04 -12.39 -17.79
N CYS A 98 11.71 -11.34 -17.31
CA CYS A 98 12.64 -10.54 -18.10
C CYS A 98 14.08 -11.07 -18.03
N GLU A 99 14.39 -11.92 -17.04
CA GLU A 99 15.75 -12.41 -16.74
C GLU A 99 16.72 -11.26 -16.43
N GLU A 100 16.21 -10.19 -15.81
CA GLU A 100 16.94 -8.94 -15.54
C GLU A 100 16.62 -8.40 -14.13
N ASP A 101 17.59 -7.69 -13.55
CA ASP A 101 17.50 -7.01 -12.25
C ASP A 101 17.01 -5.55 -12.37
N ASP A 102 16.90 -5.03 -13.59
CA ASP A 102 16.48 -3.65 -13.88
C ASP A 102 15.43 -3.62 -15.00
N CYS A 103 14.23 -4.09 -14.68
CA CYS A 103 13.08 -4.01 -15.57
C CYS A 103 11.88 -3.37 -14.86
N LEU A 104 10.81 -3.07 -15.62
CA LEU A 104 9.60 -2.47 -15.07
C LEU A 104 8.96 -3.33 -13.96
N HIS A 105 9.05 -4.66 -14.03
CA HIS A 105 8.55 -5.56 -12.96
C HIS A 105 9.34 -5.41 -11.67
N VAL A 106 10.68 -5.31 -11.76
CA VAL A 106 11.54 -5.06 -10.61
C VAL A 106 11.27 -3.68 -10.01
N GLY A 107 11.21 -2.63 -10.84
CA GLY A 107 10.90 -1.28 -10.38
C GLY A 107 9.54 -1.18 -9.69
N PHE A 108 8.52 -1.85 -10.24
CA PHE A 108 7.20 -1.93 -9.60
C PHE A 108 7.27 -2.69 -8.27
N ALA A 109 8.00 -3.80 -8.18
CA ALA A 109 8.16 -4.58 -6.97
C ALA A 109 8.86 -3.79 -5.85
N TYR A 110 9.88 -2.99 -6.15
CA TYR A 110 10.53 -2.10 -5.16
C TYR A 110 9.58 -1.04 -4.58
N ALA A 111 8.57 -0.62 -5.34
CA ALA A 111 7.58 0.34 -4.87
C ALA A 111 6.57 -0.26 -3.88
N LEU A 112 6.52 -1.59 -3.73
CA LEU A 112 5.60 -2.27 -2.81
C LEU A 112 6.15 -2.25 -1.37
N PRO A 113 5.41 -1.71 -0.38
CA PRO A 113 5.87 -1.64 1.01
C PRO A 113 6.23 -2.99 1.64
N GLU A 114 5.49 -4.05 1.27
CA GLU A 114 5.70 -5.41 1.78
C GLU A 114 7.05 -5.97 1.32
N VAL A 115 7.48 -5.63 0.11
CA VAL A 115 8.75 -6.09 -0.47
C VAL A 115 9.93 -5.44 0.23
N ASN A 116 9.81 -4.14 0.56
CA ASN A 116 10.84 -3.43 1.33
C ASN A 116 11.03 -4.00 2.74
N ALA A 117 9.96 -4.50 3.37
CA ALA A 117 10.06 -5.21 4.65
C ALA A 117 10.83 -6.52 4.52
N ILE A 118 10.60 -7.28 3.45
CA ILE A 118 11.30 -8.55 3.17
C ILE A 118 12.79 -8.30 2.89
N LEU A 119 13.11 -7.32 2.05
CA LEU A 119 14.50 -6.95 1.73
C LEU A 119 15.28 -6.54 2.99
N SER A 120 14.65 -5.75 3.87
CA SER A 120 15.25 -5.34 5.14
C SER A 120 15.54 -6.53 6.07
N ALA A 121 14.68 -7.55 6.06
CA ALA A 121 14.87 -8.77 6.85
C ALA A 121 15.99 -9.66 6.27
N HIS A 122 16.11 -9.75 4.94
CA HIS A 122 17.21 -10.49 4.29
C HIS A 122 18.58 -9.86 4.60
N ILE A 123 18.71 -8.53 4.51
CA ILE A 123 19.98 -7.82 4.76
C ILE A 123 20.44 -7.98 6.23
N THR A 124 19.50 -8.10 7.17
CA THR A 124 19.80 -8.25 8.60
C THR A 124 20.05 -9.70 9.02
N GLY A 125 19.71 -10.68 8.18
CA GLY A 125 19.84 -12.12 8.44
C GLY A 125 21.19 -12.74 8.07
N GLU A 126 22.05 -12.07 7.28
CA GLU A 126 23.34 -12.59 6.82
C GLU A 126 24.55 -12.26 7.73
N GLN A 127 24.33 -11.90 9.01
CA GLN A 127 25.40 -11.68 10.00
C GLN A 127 25.49 -12.76 11.10
N ALA A 128 25.06 -14.00 10.85
CA ALA A 128 25.22 -15.12 11.79
C ALA A 128 26.02 -16.29 11.18
#